data_AF-A0A7Y2PFR7-F1
#
_entry.id   AF-A0A7Y2PFR7-F1
#
_cell.length_a   1.000
_cell.length_b   1.000
_cell.length_c   1.000
_cell.angle_alpha   90.00
_cell.angle_beta   90.00
_cell.angle_gamma   90.00
#
_symmetry.space_group_name_H-M   'P 1'
#
loop_
_entity.id
_entity.type
_entity.pdbx_description
1 polymer ?
#
loop_
_entity_poly.entity_id
_entity_poly.type
_entity_poly.pdbx_seq_one_letter_code
_entity_poly.pdbx_strand_id
1 'polypeptide(L)'
;MILFPDLLNLPRQLRHPEVRDLAWVILAPPMLEQTPWPQRHPLAGSDWVQAPEQLERWLRALDSNSEPLQQWLALATTRRLGRYYERLWQFAVQHAPGVELIAANLPIRLGGHTLGELDMVLRDRDGVHHLELAIKLYLGPQQGDGSDPAQWLGPGSNDRLDRKLRHFSQHQLPMSQRPESREILAGLDVQTFSAHMWLGGYLLYPWPGQSRPPLGANPQHLRGRWLHQSDWPAFIGQSAAGCWQP
;
A
#
# COMPACT_ATOMS: atom_id res chain seq x y z
N MET A 1 -6.52 9.36 -7.09
CA MET A 1 -7.60 8.74 -7.90
C MET A 1 -7.81 7.31 -7.43
N ILE A 2 -9.06 6.91 -7.17
CA ILE A 2 -9.43 5.51 -6.94
C ILE A 2 -9.60 4.85 -8.31
N LEU A 3 -8.90 3.75 -8.55
CA LEU A 3 -8.86 3.13 -9.87
C LEU A 3 -10.08 2.25 -10.15
N PHE A 4 -10.66 1.62 -9.11
CA PHE A 4 -11.77 0.67 -9.20
C PHE A 4 -12.91 1.04 -8.24
N PRO A 5 -13.58 2.19 -8.40
CA PRO A 5 -14.56 2.68 -7.44
C PRO A 5 -15.75 1.73 -7.23
N ASP A 6 -16.19 1.02 -8.27
CA ASP A 6 -17.35 0.13 -8.20
C ASP A 6 -17.08 -1.17 -7.43
N LEU A 7 -15.81 -1.51 -7.22
CA LEU A 7 -15.39 -2.73 -6.54
C LEU A 7 -15.05 -2.52 -5.07
N LEU A 8 -15.14 -1.30 -4.52
CA LEU A 8 -14.71 -0.98 -3.14
C LEU A 8 -15.38 -1.84 -2.05
N ASN A 9 -16.56 -2.40 -2.31
CA ASN A 9 -17.26 -3.27 -1.37
C ASN A 9 -16.92 -4.76 -1.53
N LEU A 10 -16.23 -5.16 -2.60
CA LEU A 10 -15.91 -6.55 -2.92
C LEU A 10 -15.14 -7.26 -1.79
N PRO A 11 -14.13 -6.65 -1.11
CA PRO A 11 -13.41 -7.35 -0.04
C PRO A 11 -14.31 -7.87 1.08
N ARG A 12 -15.45 -7.21 1.37
CA ARG A 12 -16.40 -7.64 2.40
C ARG A 12 -17.27 -8.83 1.99
N GLN A 13 -17.19 -9.25 0.73
CA GLN A 13 -18.00 -10.32 0.15
C GLN A 13 -17.19 -11.62 -0.05
N LEU A 14 -15.87 -11.57 0.13
CA LEU A 14 -14.97 -12.69 -0.08
C LEU A 14 -14.77 -13.48 1.22
N ARG A 15 -14.60 -14.79 1.09
CA ARG A 15 -14.60 -15.74 2.22
C ARG A 15 -13.21 -15.97 2.78
N HIS A 16 -12.19 -16.04 1.92
CA HIS A 16 -10.83 -16.37 2.31
C HIS A 16 -10.06 -15.12 2.77
N PRO A 17 -9.48 -15.11 3.98
CA PRO A 17 -8.79 -13.94 4.52
C PRO A 17 -7.70 -13.38 3.59
N GLU A 18 -6.85 -14.24 3.02
CA GLU A 18 -5.77 -13.78 2.16
C GLU A 18 -6.28 -13.16 0.85
N VAL A 19 -7.42 -13.64 0.35
CA VAL A 19 -8.06 -13.09 -0.86
C VAL A 19 -8.76 -11.77 -0.54
N ARG A 20 -9.34 -11.63 0.66
CA ARG A 20 -9.82 -10.33 1.16
C ARG A 20 -8.70 -9.32 1.27
N ASP A 21 -7.55 -9.74 1.80
CA ASP A 21 -6.38 -8.88 1.96
C ASP A 21 -5.84 -8.46 0.59
N LEU A 22 -5.73 -9.40 -0.37
CA LEU A 22 -5.36 -9.09 -1.74
C LEU A 22 -6.33 -8.10 -2.40
N ALA A 23 -7.63 -8.34 -2.30
CA ALA A 23 -8.65 -7.45 -2.82
C ALA A 23 -8.57 -6.06 -2.15
N TRP A 24 -8.34 -6.01 -0.83
CA TRP A 24 -8.14 -4.77 -0.10
C TRP A 24 -6.91 -4.02 -0.60
N VAL A 25 -5.78 -4.71 -0.81
CA VAL A 25 -4.54 -4.10 -1.33
C VAL A 25 -4.78 -3.43 -2.68
N ILE A 26 -5.51 -4.11 -3.57
CA ILE A 26 -5.81 -3.63 -4.92
C ILE A 26 -6.82 -2.48 -4.92
N LEU A 27 -7.84 -2.54 -4.06
CA LEU A 27 -9.03 -1.69 -4.18
C LEU A 27 -9.00 -0.51 -3.20
N ALA A 28 -8.22 -0.59 -2.12
CA ALA A 28 -8.16 0.45 -1.11
C ALA A 28 -7.74 1.80 -1.72
N PRO A 29 -8.45 2.89 -1.40
CA PRO A 29 -8.01 4.24 -1.75
C PRO A 29 -6.62 4.51 -1.16
N PRO A 30 -5.74 5.24 -1.88
CA PRO A 30 -4.46 5.64 -1.30
C PRO A 30 -4.70 6.55 -0.10
N MET A 31 -3.80 6.51 0.87
CA MET A 31 -3.89 7.32 2.09
C MET A 31 -3.91 8.83 1.79
N LEU A 32 -3.11 9.24 0.82
CA LEU A 32 -2.96 10.62 0.38
C LEU A 32 -3.42 10.75 -1.07
N GLU A 33 -4.12 11.84 -1.37
CA GLU A 33 -4.40 12.25 -2.75
C GLU A 33 -3.33 13.19 -3.26
N GLN A 34 -2.88 14.12 -2.42
CA GLN A 34 -1.82 15.06 -2.76
C GLN A 34 -0.53 14.61 -2.11
N THR A 35 0.43 14.22 -2.94
CA THR A 35 1.77 13.86 -2.52
C THR A 35 2.76 14.77 -3.22
N PRO A 36 3.84 15.19 -2.53
CA PRO A 36 4.88 16.01 -3.15
C PRO A 36 5.70 15.29 -4.24
N TRP A 37 5.44 13.99 -4.47
CA TRP A 37 6.04 13.18 -5.54
C TRP A 37 4.99 12.37 -6.28
N PRO A 38 5.29 11.92 -7.50
CA PRO A 38 4.35 11.12 -8.29
C PRO A 38 3.91 9.86 -7.53
N GLN A 39 2.60 9.73 -7.35
CA GLN A 39 1.97 8.53 -6.84
C GLN A 39 1.32 7.79 -7.99
N ARG A 40 1.55 6.47 -8.07
CA ARG A 40 1.00 5.62 -9.13
C ARG A 40 0.44 4.34 -8.53
N HIS A 41 -0.81 4.03 -8.88
CA HIS A 41 -1.39 2.74 -8.55
C HIS A 41 -0.65 1.64 -9.32
N PRO A 42 -0.24 0.52 -8.69
CA PRO A 42 0.52 -0.54 -9.36
C PRO A 42 -0.14 -1.20 -10.58
N LEU A 43 -1.43 -0.94 -10.80
CA LEU A 43 -2.26 -1.52 -11.87
C LEU A 43 -2.76 -0.46 -12.85
N ALA A 44 -2.27 0.78 -12.79
CA ALA A 44 -2.76 1.88 -13.63
C ALA A 44 -2.64 1.59 -15.14
N GLY A 45 -1.61 0.84 -15.55
CA GLY A 45 -1.42 0.40 -16.93
C GLY A 45 -2.12 -0.91 -17.31
N SER A 46 -2.81 -1.58 -16.37
CA SER A 46 -3.47 -2.86 -16.63
C SER A 46 -4.74 -2.71 -17.45
N ASP A 47 -5.07 -3.73 -18.25
CA ASP A 47 -6.34 -3.80 -18.97
C ASP A 47 -7.54 -3.89 -18.03
N TRP A 48 -7.35 -4.36 -16.78
CA TRP A 48 -8.38 -4.32 -15.75
C TRP A 48 -8.94 -2.93 -15.50
N VAL A 49 -8.17 -1.86 -15.74
CA VAL A 49 -8.66 -0.48 -15.60
C VAL A 49 -9.78 -0.18 -16.60
N GLN A 50 -9.70 -0.76 -17.81
CA GLN A 50 -10.73 -0.60 -18.84
C GLN A 50 -11.85 -1.65 -18.73
N ALA A 51 -11.60 -2.73 -18.02
CA ALA A 51 -12.51 -3.85 -17.83
C ALA A 51 -12.52 -4.35 -16.37
N PRO A 52 -13.00 -3.54 -15.42
CA PRO A 52 -12.96 -3.86 -13.98
C PRO A 52 -13.74 -5.13 -13.62
N GLU A 53 -14.74 -5.51 -14.40
CA GLU A 53 -15.47 -6.77 -14.24
C GLU A 53 -14.58 -8.01 -14.42
N GLN A 54 -13.47 -7.90 -15.15
CA GLN A 54 -12.49 -8.97 -15.27
C GLN A 54 -11.67 -9.12 -13.99
N LEU A 55 -11.30 -8.01 -13.33
CA LEU A 55 -10.67 -8.02 -12.02
C LEU A 55 -11.60 -8.65 -10.97
N GLU A 56 -12.88 -8.25 -10.96
CA GLU A 56 -13.87 -8.86 -10.05
C GLU A 56 -13.98 -10.36 -10.28
N ARG A 57 -14.12 -10.80 -11.55
CA ARG A 57 -14.22 -12.22 -11.88
C ARG A 57 -12.98 -13.00 -11.44
N TRP A 58 -11.79 -12.42 -11.62
CA TRP A 58 -10.53 -13.02 -11.17
C TRP A 58 -10.47 -13.15 -9.64
N LEU A 59 -10.80 -12.09 -8.90
CA LEU A 59 -10.85 -12.12 -7.43
C LEU A 59 -11.86 -13.16 -6.91
N ARG A 60 -13.05 -13.27 -7.52
CA ARG A 60 -14.06 -14.28 -7.13
C ARG A 60 -13.63 -15.71 -7.46
N ALA A 61 -12.95 -15.91 -8.59
CA ALA A 61 -12.39 -17.21 -8.94
C ALA A 61 -11.29 -17.62 -7.96
N LEU A 62 -10.43 -16.68 -7.58
CA LEU A 62 -9.39 -16.89 -6.57
C LEU A 62 -9.98 -17.10 -5.17
N ASP A 63 -11.08 -16.45 -4.81
CA ASP A 63 -11.79 -16.74 -3.55
C ASP A 63 -12.45 -18.11 -3.57
N SER A 64 -12.84 -18.63 -4.74
CA SER A 64 -13.38 -19.99 -4.86
C SER A 64 -12.27 -21.06 -4.78
N ASN A 65 -11.03 -20.71 -5.17
CA ASN A 65 -9.85 -21.55 -5.05
C ASN A 65 -8.63 -20.73 -4.63
N SER A 66 -8.44 -20.57 -3.32
CA SER A 66 -7.39 -19.70 -2.75
C SER A 66 -5.99 -20.31 -2.76
N GLU A 67 -5.85 -21.57 -3.15
CA GLU A 67 -4.59 -22.33 -3.08
C GLU A 67 -3.41 -21.62 -3.78
N PRO A 68 -3.54 -21.06 -5.01
CA PRO A 68 -2.42 -20.39 -5.67
C PRO A 68 -1.86 -19.21 -4.87
N LEU A 69 -2.74 -18.42 -4.24
CA LEU A 69 -2.32 -17.30 -3.41
C LEU A 69 -1.65 -17.78 -2.12
N GLN A 70 -2.21 -18.80 -1.47
CA GLN A 70 -1.64 -19.37 -0.25
C GLN A 70 -0.26 -19.97 -0.49
N GLN A 71 -0.08 -20.72 -1.59
CA GLN A 71 1.21 -21.26 -2.00
C GLN A 71 2.22 -20.13 -2.26
N TRP A 72 1.82 -19.07 -2.96
CA TRP A 72 2.68 -17.91 -3.21
C TRP A 72 3.13 -17.20 -1.93
N LEU A 73 2.21 -17.01 -0.98
CA LEU A 73 2.49 -16.38 0.31
C LEU A 73 3.39 -17.26 1.19
N ALA A 74 3.30 -18.58 1.06
CA ALA A 74 4.14 -19.53 1.79
C ALA A 74 5.61 -19.56 1.33
N LEU A 75 5.93 -19.03 0.14
CA LEU A 75 7.31 -18.98 -0.39
C LEU A 75 8.23 -18.04 0.39
N ALA A 76 7.71 -17.14 1.21
CA ALA A 76 8.50 -16.19 1.96
C ALA A 76 7.89 -15.87 3.33
N THR A 77 8.69 -15.29 4.23
CA THR A 77 8.19 -14.86 5.54
C THR A 77 7.32 -13.60 5.42
N THR A 78 6.04 -13.76 5.73
CA THR A 78 5.02 -12.70 5.70
C THR A 78 4.69 -12.14 7.09
N ARG A 79 5.46 -12.50 8.13
CA ARG A 79 5.18 -12.07 9.52
C ARG A 79 5.19 -10.55 9.72
N ARG A 80 5.90 -9.81 8.87
CA ARG A 80 5.92 -8.34 8.89
C ARG A 80 4.89 -7.84 7.89
N LEU A 81 3.99 -6.97 8.34
CA LEU A 81 2.90 -6.42 7.52
C LEU A 81 3.39 -5.81 6.19
N GLY A 82 4.52 -5.08 6.20
CA GLY A 82 5.10 -4.53 4.97
C GLY A 82 5.47 -5.60 3.93
N ARG A 83 6.14 -6.67 4.36
CA ARG A 83 6.50 -7.80 3.48
C ARG A 83 5.29 -8.55 2.96
N TYR A 84 4.27 -8.71 3.81
CA TYR A 84 3.00 -9.30 3.40
C TYR A 84 2.33 -8.45 2.31
N TYR A 85 2.27 -7.13 2.51
CA TYR A 85 1.71 -6.18 1.56
C TYR A 85 2.43 -6.20 0.21
N GLU A 86 3.77 -6.21 0.22
CA GLU A 86 4.57 -6.37 -1.00
C GLU A 86 4.28 -7.68 -1.73
N ARG A 87 4.19 -8.80 -1.00
CA ARG A 87 3.88 -10.12 -1.59
C ARG A 87 2.51 -10.16 -2.25
N LEU A 88 1.51 -9.52 -1.65
CA LEU A 88 0.17 -9.38 -2.25
C LEU A 88 0.23 -8.56 -3.54
N TRP A 89 0.96 -7.44 -3.55
CA TRP A 89 1.14 -6.63 -4.77
C TRP A 89 1.87 -7.40 -5.88
N GLN A 90 2.93 -8.13 -5.54
CA GLN A 90 3.65 -8.93 -6.52
C GLN A 90 2.75 -10.01 -7.13
N PHE A 91 1.91 -10.66 -6.32
CA PHE A 91 0.91 -11.62 -6.82
C PHE A 91 -0.08 -10.94 -7.76
N ALA A 92 -0.63 -9.78 -7.36
CA ALA A 92 -1.60 -9.05 -8.17
C ALA A 92 -1.01 -8.63 -9.53
N VAL A 93 0.19 -8.06 -9.53
CA VAL A 93 0.85 -7.57 -10.75
C VAL A 93 1.24 -8.73 -11.68
N GLN A 94 1.67 -9.88 -11.16
CA GLN A 94 1.96 -11.06 -11.99
C GLN A 94 0.73 -11.60 -12.74
N HIS A 95 -0.48 -11.33 -12.26
CA HIS A 95 -1.72 -11.76 -12.89
C HIS A 95 -2.43 -10.64 -13.66
N ALA A 96 -1.94 -9.40 -13.58
CA ALA A 96 -2.57 -8.25 -14.18
C ALA A 96 -2.32 -8.22 -15.69
N PRO A 97 -3.36 -8.29 -16.53
CA PRO A 97 -3.20 -8.20 -17.98
C PRO A 97 -2.62 -6.83 -18.35
N GLY A 98 -1.70 -6.81 -19.30
CA GLY A 98 -1.03 -5.59 -19.76
C GLY A 98 0.06 -5.07 -18.82
N VAL A 99 0.39 -5.79 -17.74
CA VAL A 99 1.49 -5.43 -16.82
C VAL A 99 2.47 -6.60 -16.69
N GLU A 100 3.76 -6.29 -16.77
CA GLU A 100 4.86 -7.21 -16.58
C GLU A 100 5.63 -6.85 -15.30
N LEU A 101 5.83 -7.81 -14.41
CA LEU A 101 6.73 -7.65 -13.25
C LEU A 101 8.17 -7.99 -13.67
N ILE A 102 8.99 -6.96 -13.92
CA ILE A 102 10.40 -7.13 -14.31
C ILE A 102 11.23 -7.59 -13.11
N ALA A 103 11.06 -6.94 -11.97
CA ALA A 103 11.78 -7.25 -10.75
C ALA A 103 10.94 -6.93 -9.51
N ALA A 104 11.18 -7.65 -8.43
CA ALA A 104 10.61 -7.35 -7.12
C ALA A 104 11.65 -7.59 -6.03
N ASN A 105 11.62 -6.76 -4.99
CA ASN A 105 12.58 -6.79 -3.89
C ASN A 105 14.04 -6.81 -4.41
N LEU A 106 14.36 -5.93 -5.38
CA LEU A 106 15.65 -5.92 -6.07
C LEU A 106 16.72 -5.26 -5.19
N PRO A 107 17.70 -6.02 -4.64
CA PRO A 107 18.68 -5.45 -3.73
C PRO A 107 19.69 -4.59 -4.49
N ILE A 108 19.93 -3.38 -4.00
CA ILE A 108 20.97 -2.49 -4.52
C ILE A 108 22.21 -2.63 -3.64
N ARG A 109 23.32 -3.08 -4.23
CA ARG A 109 24.57 -3.37 -3.52
C ARG A 109 25.75 -2.59 -4.10
N LEU A 110 26.63 -2.12 -3.24
CA LEU A 110 27.91 -1.52 -3.60
C LEU A 110 29.01 -2.06 -2.69
N GLY A 111 30.10 -2.57 -3.27
CA GLY A 111 31.23 -3.11 -2.50
C GLY A 111 30.83 -4.22 -1.52
N GLY A 112 29.84 -5.05 -1.85
CA GLY A 112 29.32 -6.11 -0.96
C GLY A 112 28.33 -5.65 0.12
N HIS A 113 28.09 -4.35 0.27
CA HIS A 113 27.11 -3.79 1.21
C HIS A 113 25.77 -3.54 0.54
N THR A 114 24.66 -3.87 1.21
CA THR A 114 23.32 -3.54 0.73
C THR A 114 23.00 -2.09 1.09
N LEU A 115 22.82 -1.25 0.08
CA LEU A 115 22.46 0.16 0.21
C LEU A 115 20.96 0.38 0.38
N GLY A 116 20.17 -0.58 -0.09
CA GLY A 116 18.72 -0.58 -0.06
C GLY A 116 18.16 -1.61 -1.04
N GLU A 117 16.89 -1.46 -1.36
CA GLU A 117 16.12 -2.37 -2.21
C GLU A 117 15.10 -1.55 -2.99
N LEU A 118 14.83 -1.94 -4.24
CA LEU A 118 13.70 -1.42 -5.01
C LEU A 118 12.54 -2.41 -4.86
N ASP A 119 11.40 -1.95 -4.33
CA ASP A 119 10.28 -2.84 -4.01
C ASP A 119 9.73 -3.54 -5.26
N MET A 120 9.47 -2.77 -6.33
CA MET A 120 8.98 -3.31 -7.60
C MET A 120 9.48 -2.51 -8.81
N VAL A 121 9.82 -3.23 -9.88
CA VAL A 121 10.05 -2.68 -11.22
C VAL A 121 9.05 -3.36 -12.16
N LEU A 122 8.19 -2.57 -12.80
CA LEU A 122 7.13 -3.09 -13.65
C LEU A 122 7.09 -2.37 -15.00
N ARG A 123 6.59 -3.05 -16.03
CA ARG A 123 6.40 -2.50 -17.37
C ARG A 123 4.93 -2.61 -17.76
N ASP A 124 4.39 -1.54 -18.32
CA ASP A 124 3.07 -1.52 -18.93
C ASP A 124 3.06 -0.61 -20.16
N ARG A 125 1.87 -0.30 -20.69
CA ARG A 125 1.71 0.57 -21.87
C ARG A 125 2.33 1.97 -21.73
N ASP A 126 2.51 2.46 -20.51
CA ASP A 126 3.09 3.79 -20.25
C ASP A 126 4.62 3.75 -20.11
N GLY A 127 5.23 2.56 -20.18
CA GLY A 127 6.67 2.34 -20.05
C GLY A 127 7.06 1.55 -18.79
N VAL A 128 8.32 1.72 -18.36
CA VAL A 128 8.84 1.07 -17.16
C VAL A 128 8.71 1.99 -15.94
N HIS A 129 8.31 1.41 -14.81
CA HIS A 129 8.06 2.12 -13.57
C HIS A 129 8.80 1.44 -12.43
N HIS A 130 9.56 2.22 -11.67
CA HIS A 130 10.00 1.83 -10.34
C HIS A 130 8.92 2.25 -9.34
N LEU A 131 8.39 1.30 -8.57
CA LEU A 131 7.40 1.56 -7.53
C LEU A 131 7.95 1.25 -6.14
N GLU A 132 7.82 2.22 -5.25
CA GLU A 132 8.05 2.09 -3.81
C GLU A 132 6.70 1.92 -3.10
N LEU A 133 6.53 0.84 -2.37
CA LEU A 133 5.29 0.45 -1.71
C LEU A 133 5.36 0.75 -0.21
N ALA A 134 4.24 1.18 0.36
CA ALA A 134 4.09 1.19 1.81
C ALA A 134 2.64 1.00 2.24
N ILE A 135 2.47 0.23 3.31
CA ILE A 135 1.27 0.21 4.12
C ILE A 135 1.59 0.86 5.47
N LYS A 136 0.75 1.83 5.89
CA LYS A 136 0.93 2.54 7.15
C LYS A 136 -0.37 2.72 7.92
N LEU A 137 -0.25 2.68 9.24
CA LEU A 137 -1.35 2.98 10.16
C LEU A 137 -0.88 4.12 11.04
N TYR A 138 -1.55 5.27 10.93
CA TYR A 138 -1.21 6.45 11.72
C TYR A 138 -2.36 6.85 12.64
N LEU A 139 -2.03 7.14 13.89
CA LEU A 139 -2.90 7.71 14.90
C LEU A 139 -2.85 9.24 14.78
N GLY A 140 -4.00 9.85 14.51
CA GLY A 140 -4.18 11.30 14.58
C GLY A 140 -4.10 11.80 16.02
N PRO A 141 -3.71 13.05 16.25
CA PRO A 141 -3.52 13.57 17.59
C PRO A 141 -4.84 13.69 18.34
N GLN A 142 -4.86 13.29 19.62
CA GLN A 142 -6.01 13.55 20.50
C GLN A 142 -6.13 15.03 20.88
N GLN A 143 -4.99 15.74 20.92
CA GLN A 143 -4.89 17.17 21.20
C GLN A 143 -4.25 17.86 19.99
N GLY A 144 -4.98 18.75 19.33
CA GLY A 144 -4.53 19.44 18.12
C GLY A 144 -5.53 19.35 16.98
N ASP A 145 -5.23 20.00 15.85
CA ASP A 145 -6.14 20.03 14.71
C ASP A 145 -6.02 18.80 13.80
N GLY A 146 -4.86 18.11 13.81
CA GLY A 146 -4.56 16.96 12.95
C GLY A 146 -4.19 17.32 11.51
N SER A 147 -4.11 18.60 11.14
CA SER A 147 -3.82 19.01 9.76
C SER A 147 -2.35 18.81 9.39
N ASP A 148 -1.44 18.88 10.36
CA ASP A 148 0.00 18.68 10.16
C ASP A 148 0.37 17.18 10.13
N PRO A 149 0.92 16.66 9.03
CA PRO A 149 1.45 15.28 8.95
C PRO A 149 2.44 14.90 10.06
N ALA A 150 3.12 15.85 10.71
CA ALA A 150 4.04 15.55 11.81
C ALA A 150 3.32 15.10 13.10
N GLN A 151 2.02 15.34 13.21
CA GLN A 151 1.18 14.93 14.35
C GLN A 151 0.65 13.49 14.22
N TRP A 152 0.86 12.85 13.07
CA TRP A 152 0.34 11.52 12.76
C TRP A 152 1.37 10.44 13.11
N LEU A 153 1.09 9.68 14.17
CA LEU A 153 2.04 8.76 14.79
C LEU A 153 1.75 7.30 14.41
N GLY A 154 2.77 6.60 13.92
CA GLY A 154 2.74 5.16 13.71
C GLY A 154 3.30 4.39 14.91
N PRO A 155 3.51 3.07 14.77
CA PRO A 155 4.04 2.23 15.84
C PRO A 155 5.37 2.76 16.40
N GLY A 156 5.48 2.81 17.73
CA GLY A 156 6.70 3.22 18.44
C GLY A 156 7.02 4.73 18.38
N SER A 157 6.09 5.57 17.92
CA SER A 157 6.17 7.06 17.85
C SER A 157 7.30 7.65 17.00
N ASN A 158 8.28 6.83 16.60
CA ASN A 158 9.34 7.19 15.67
C ASN A 158 8.86 7.13 14.21
N ASP A 159 7.90 6.24 13.92
CA ASP A 159 7.16 6.21 12.67
C ASP A 159 6.19 7.40 12.65
N ARG A 160 6.35 8.28 11.66
CA ARG A 160 5.50 9.46 11.48
C ARG A 160 5.26 9.72 10.02
N LEU A 161 4.09 10.26 9.70
CA LEU A 161 3.71 10.51 8.31
C LEU A 161 4.68 11.51 7.64
N ASP A 162 5.06 12.61 8.30
CA ASP A 162 6.03 13.58 7.76
C ASP A 162 7.38 12.92 7.41
N ARG A 163 7.88 12.06 8.31
CA ARG A 163 9.15 11.35 8.14
C ARG A 163 9.08 10.33 7.03
N LYS A 164 7.99 9.57 6.93
CA LYS A 164 7.81 8.58 5.84
C LYS A 164 7.75 9.26 4.49
N LEU A 165 7.01 10.37 4.37
CA LEU A 165 6.99 11.17 3.15
C LEU A 165 8.40 11.67 2.81
N ARG A 166 9.10 12.30 3.76
CA ARG A 166 10.49 12.74 3.54
C ARG A 166 11.44 11.60 3.15
N HIS A 167 11.25 10.41 3.71
CA HIS A 167 12.08 9.25 3.38
C HIS A 167 11.84 8.75 1.94
N PHE A 168 10.59 8.70 1.49
CA PHE A 168 10.29 8.35 0.09
C PHE A 168 11.08 9.23 -0.88
N SER A 169 11.12 10.53 -0.62
CA SER A 169 11.64 11.50 -1.57
C SER A 169 13.11 11.76 -1.55
N GLN A 170 13.69 11.76 -0.36
CA GLN A 170 15.10 12.05 -0.19
C GLN A 170 15.94 10.77 -0.34
N HIS A 171 15.32 9.59 -0.22
CA HIS A 171 16.05 8.33 -0.18
C HIS A 171 15.54 7.28 -1.17
N GLN A 172 14.29 6.84 -1.04
CA GLN A 172 13.78 5.67 -1.78
C GLN A 172 13.63 5.94 -3.29
N LEU A 173 12.85 6.95 -3.67
CA LEU A 173 12.63 7.27 -5.08
C LEU A 173 13.93 7.63 -5.83
N PRO A 174 14.84 8.47 -5.28
CA PRO A 174 16.13 8.74 -5.91
C PRO A 174 17.07 7.53 -5.98
N MET A 175 16.85 6.48 -5.18
CA MET A 175 17.75 5.31 -5.14
C MET A 175 17.89 4.66 -6.51
N SER A 176 16.78 4.50 -7.22
CA SER A 176 16.74 3.97 -8.58
C SER A 176 17.58 4.75 -9.59
N GLN A 177 17.83 6.04 -9.34
CA GLN A 177 18.62 6.91 -10.24
C GLN A 177 20.12 6.90 -9.95
N ARG A 178 20.57 6.23 -8.89
CA ARG A 178 21.99 6.13 -8.56
C ARG A 178 22.73 5.27 -9.60
N PRO A 179 24.04 5.51 -9.82
CA PRO A 179 24.83 4.76 -10.81
C PRO A 179 24.72 3.23 -10.65
N GLU A 180 24.82 2.74 -9.42
CA GLU A 180 24.78 1.31 -9.10
C GLU A 180 23.41 0.70 -9.41
N SER A 181 22.33 1.44 -9.12
CA SER A 181 20.97 1.02 -9.46
C SER A 181 20.75 0.99 -10.97
N ARG A 182 21.25 1.99 -11.70
CA ARG A 182 21.14 2.05 -13.16
C ARG A 182 21.91 0.93 -13.85
N GLU A 183 23.07 0.55 -13.32
CA GLU A 183 23.83 -0.60 -13.84
C GLU A 183 23.04 -1.90 -13.69
N ILE A 184 22.46 -2.14 -12.50
CA ILE A 184 21.62 -3.31 -12.24
C ILE A 184 20.38 -3.30 -13.15
N LEU A 185 19.69 -2.17 -13.27
CA LEU A 185 18.50 -2.02 -14.11
C LEU A 185 18.81 -2.20 -15.60
N ALA A 186 19.95 -1.69 -16.08
CA ALA A 186 20.40 -1.91 -17.46
C ALA A 186 20.64 -3.41 -17.74
N GLY A 187 21.14 -4.17 -16.76
CA GLY A 187 21.26 -5.63 -16.85
C GLY A 187 19.90 -6.36 -16.96
N LEU A 188 18.80 -5.70 -16.61
CA LEU A 188 17.43 -6.16 -16.78
C LEU A 188 16.74 -5.54 -18.01
N ASP A 189 17.52 -4.95 -18.93
CA ASP A 189 17.04 -4.24 -20.11
C ASP A 189 16.10 -3.04 -19.77
N VAL A 190 16.40 -2.35 -18.67
CA VAL A 190 15.69 -1.15 -18.22
C VAL A 190 16.63 0.06 -18.30
N GLN A 191 16.49 0.85 -19.36
CA GLN A 191 17.28 2.06 -19.59
C GLN A 191 16.54 3.35 -19.17
N THR A 192 15.22 3.37 -19.40
CA THR A 192 14.35 4.50 -19.07
C THR A 192 13.22 4.01 -18.18
N PHE A 193 12.96 4.74 -17.10
CA PHE A 193 11.88 4.42 -16.16
C PHE A 193 11.44 5.67 -15.40
N SER A 194 10.23 5.61 -14.84
CA SER A 194 9.69 6.63 -13.94
C SER A 194 9.55 6.07 -12.52
N ALA A 195 10.03 6.79 -11.51
CA ALA A 195 9.91 6.40 -10.12
C ALA A 195 8.65 6.98 -9.48
N HIS A 196 7.84 6.13 -8.85
CA HIS A 196 6.61 6.53 -8.16
C HIS A 196 6.48 5.82 -6.81
N MET A 197 5.63 6.37 -5.95
CA MET A 197 5.24 5.74 -4.69
C MET A 197 3.79 5.25 -4.71
N TRP A 198 3.47 4.29 -3.86
CA TRP A 198 2.10 3.90 -3.52
C TRP A 198 1.96 3.72 -2.00
N LEU A 199 1.12 4.55 -1.36
CA LEU A 199 0.93 4.56 0.09
C LEU A 199 -0.50 4.15 0.44
N GLY A 200 -0.68 2.91 0.87
CA GLY A 200 -1.93 2.38 1.42
C GLY A 200 -1.98 2.43 2.95
N GLY A 201 -3.12 2.03 3.51
CA GLY A 201 -3.32 1.86 4.95
C GLY A 201 -4.42 2.75 5.52
N TYR A 202 -4.30 3.09 6.81
CA TYR A 202 -5.36 3.72 7.58
C TYR A 202 -4.89 4.99 8.29
N LEU A 203 -5.78 5.99 8.31
CA LEU A 203 -5.72 7.11 9.23
C LEU A 203 -6.73 6.87 10.36
N LEU A 204 -6.24 6.67 11.58
CA LEU A 204 -7.05 6.40 12.75
C LEU A 204 -7.25 7.70 13.54
N TYR A 205 -8.48 8.00 13.89
CA TYR A 205 -8.86 9.26 14.56
C TYR A 205 -9.10 9.03 16.05
N PRO A 206 -8.76 9.99 16.91
CA PRO A 206 -8.86 9.80 18.35
C PRO A 206 -10.30 9.58 18.81
N TRP A 207 -10.44 8.82 19.88
CA TRP A 207 -11.61 8.76 20.74
C TRP A 207 -11.14 8.62 22.20
N PRO A 208 -11.64 9.44 23.14
CA PRO A 208 -12.51 10.60 22.91
C PRO A 208 -11.75 11.70 22.13
N GLY A 209 -12.51 12.56 21.45
CA GLY A 209 -11.96 13.67 20.67
C GLY A 209 -12.26 13.56 19.18
N GLN A 210 -11.78 14.57 18.44
CA GLN A 210 -11.86 14.62 16.99
C GLN A 210 -10.59 15.29 16.47
N SER A 211 -10.13 14.87 15.29
CA SER A 211 -9.07 15.53 14.55
C SER A 211 -9.49 15.66 13.09
N ARG A 212 -8.97 16.66 12.40
CA ARG A 212 -9.06 16.76 10.93
C ARG A 212 -8.10 15.76 10.31
N PRO A 213 -8.34 15.31 9.06
CA PRO A 213 -7.32 14.61 8.29
C PRO A 213 -6.06 15.46 8.10
N PRO A 214 -4.88 14.84 7.88
CA PRO A 214 -3.68 15.57 7.49
C PRO A 214 -3.87 16.24 6.14
N LEU A 215 -3.10 17.31 5.91
CA LEU A 215 -3.05 17.96 4.62
C LEU A 215 -2.70 16.95 3.51
N GLY A 216 -3.48 17.00 2.42
CA GLY A 216 -3.30 16.10 1.27
C GLY A 216 -3.87 14.69 1.45
N ALA A 217 -4.53 14.39 2.58
CA ALA A 217 -5.26 13.12 2.73
C ALA A 217 -6.31 12.95 1.64
N ASN A 218 -6.42 11.73 1.13
CA ASN A 218 -7.46 11.40 0.17
C ASN A 218 -8.83 11.55 0.84
N PRO A 219 -9.83 12.26 0.28
CA PRO A 219 -11.15 12.40 0.90
C PRO A 219 -11.84 11.06 1.24
N GLN A 220 -11.51 10.01 0.49
CA GLN A 220 -12.01 8.65 0.65
C GLN A 220 -11.00 7.71 1.34
N HIS A 221 -9.93 8.23 1.95
CA HIS A 221 -8.96 7.42 2.69
C HIS A 221 -9.66 6.50 3.71
N LEU A 222 -9.09 5.32 3.90
CA LEU A 222 -9.58 4.39 4.90
C LEU A 222 -9.30 4.93 6.29
N ARG A 223 -10.33 4.89 7.13
CA ARG A 223 -10.31 5.51 8.46
C ARG A 223 -10.90 4.60 9.53
N GLY A 224 -10.47 4.83 10.75
CA GLY A 224 -10.98 4.15 11.94
C GLY A 224 -10.86 5.03 13.17
N ARG A 225 -11.15 4.46 14.34
CA ARG A 225 -10.91 5.12 15.64
C ARG A 225 -9.73 4.47 16.34
N TRP A 226 -9.02 5.25 17.12
CA TRP A 226 -8.12 4.76 18.15
C TRP A 226 -8.51 5.35 19.50
N LEU A 227 -8.20 4.64 20.58
CA LEU A 227 -8.47 5.07 21.94
C LEU A 227 -7.43 4.49 22.89
N HIS A 228 -7.27 5.11 24.06
CA HIS A 228 -6.50 4.50 25.13
C HIS A 228 -7.26 3.32 25.74
N GLN A 229 -6.53 2.35 26.28
CA GLN A 229 -7.13 1.19 26.93
C GLN A 229 -8.08 1.58 28.08
N SER A 230 -7.76 2.66 28.81
CA SER A 230 -8.60 3.23 29.87
C SER A 230 -9.98 3.66 29.38
N ASP A 231 -10.08 4.02 28.11
CA ASP A 231 -11.28 4.58 27.52
C ASP A 231 -12.21 3.47 26.98
N TRP A 232 -11.71 2.23 26.91
CA TRP A 232 -12.45 1.08 26.38
C TRP A 232 -13.84 0.86 27.01
N PRO A 233 -14.01 0.88 28.35
CA PRO A 233 -15.32 0.70 28.96
C PRO A 233 -16.32 1.77 28.53
N ALA A 234 -15.88 3.02 28.45
CA ALA A 234 -16.71 4.13 28.01
C ALA A 234 -17.07 4.03 26.52
N PHE A 235 -16.13 3.57 25.69
CA PHE A 235 -16.36 3.39 24.26
C PHE A 235 -17.43 2.33 23.99
N ILE A 236 -17.31 1.17 24.63
CA ILE A 236 -18.28 0.07 24.46
C ILE A 236 -19.66 0.47 24.98
N GLY A 237 -19.73 1.17 26.11
CA GLY A 237 -21.01 1.65 26.65
C GLY A 237 -21.76 2.62 25.72
N GLN A 238 -21.06 3.30 24.81
CA GLN A 238 -21.63 4.27 23.86
C GLN A 238 -21.74 3.73 22.42
N SER A 239 -21.10 2.59 22.13
CA SER A 239 -21.04 2.04 20.78
C SER A 239 -22.20 1.10 20.51
N ALA A 240 -22.70 1.11 19.26
CA ALA A 240 -23.62 0.08 18.80
C ALA A 240 -22.95 -1.30 18.84
N ALA A 241 -23.75 -2.35 19.01
CA ALA A 241 -23.26 -3.72 18.92
C ALA A 241 -22.59 -3.95 17.55
N GLY A 242 -21.32 -4.31 17.56
CA GLY A 242 -20.54 -4.68 16.38
C GLY A 242 -20.13 -6.15 16.43
N CYS A 243 -20.00 -6.78 15.28
CA CYS A 243 -19.37 -8.09 15.16
C CYS A 243 -17.93 -7.92 14.66
N TRP A 244 -17.00 -8.66 15.27
CA TRP A 244 -15.67 -8.84 14.69
C TRP A 244 -15.82 -9.70 13.43
N GLN A 245 -15.28 -9.23 12.30
CA GLN A 245 -15.16 -10.04 11.09
C GLN A 245 -13.70 -10.49 10.97
N PRO A 246 -13.36 -11.72 11.42
CA PRO A 246 -12.02 -12.27 11.32
C PRO A 246 -11.66 -12.59 9.88
#